data_AF-A0A1I0PC38-F1
#
_entry.id   AF-A0A1I0PC38-F1
#
_cell.length_a   1.000
_cell.length_b   1.000
_cell.length_c   1.000
_cell.angle_alpha   90.00
_cell.angle_beta   90.00
_cell.angle_gamma   90.00
#
_symmetry.space_group_name_H-M   'P 1'
#
loop_
_entity.id
_entity.type
_entity.pdbx_description
1 polymer ?
#
loop_
_entity_poly.entity_id
_entity_poly.type
_entity_poly.pdbx_seq_one_letter_code
_entity_poly.pdbx_strand_id
1 'polypeptide(L)'
;MRYIILFIAGTCLFACTPSSKKTAAVNALHLSADNLYDKDSVLLVVNSATEKNSASDKLFLDGIDKYRNKKNPAAGIESFKQSILLKPQAKAYYELGNALFDKQELKEAIKAYGVAELLDYKPLHKVLYNMACAYSRMGDNEWAKYYLVSAIEFGYSNVKNIFADKDLEGLRQKDGYSFRSEVTAALNGATDPEKLQWNLFWHEFKPLGFPVSLDRKYADKLGEEDYISYEYERFVPEMRNAQFSRDVGSEYYHVGLVKNTDSIKTLIYAVKDVVGEGSAPQYYIVSFDKLGKLIDKLLIGGQIELEKPFKVATIQQNGTIRVGLFKEVYEKNPDTAGYENNKLQESKEGEEVYTISADGHFVKQQPVLLGMNG
;
A
#
# COMPACT_ATOMS: atom_id res chain seq x y z
N MET A 1 -28.95 -39.50 -76.84
CA MET A 1 -29.05 -38.31 -75.97
C MET A 1 -29.92 -38.64 -74.76
N ARG A 2 -29.29 -38.89 -73.61
CA ARG A 2 -29.76 -38.67 -72.22
C ARG A 2 -28.75 -39.36 -71.31
N TYR A 3 -27.97 -38.56 -70.59
CA TYR A 3 -27.10 -38.99 -69.49
C TYR A 3 -27.93 -39.09 -68.22
N ILE A 4 -27.86 -40.21 -67.48
CA ILE A 4 -28.10 -40.28 -66.03
C ILE A 4 -27.38 -41.53 -65.45
N ILE A 5 -26.50 -41.28 -64.46
CA ILE A 5 -26.04 -42.08 -63.31
C ILE A 5 -25.18 -43.34 -63.56
N LEU A 6 -23.93 -43.32 -63.04
CA LEU A 6 -23.52 -44.28 -62.00
C LEU A 6 -22.32 -43.80 -61.15
N PHE A 7 -22.43 -44.15 -59.87
CA PHE A 7 -21.56 -43.90 -58.71
C PHE A 7 -20.08 -44.28 -58.91
N ILE A 8 -19.17 -43.43 -58.41
CA ILE A 8 -17.88 -43.88 -57.86
C ILE A 8 -17.71 -43.24 -56.48
N ALA A 9 -17.69 -44.10 -55.46
CA ALA A 9 -17.37 -43.77 -54.08
C ALA A 9 -15.87 -43.47 -53.97
N GLY A 10 -15.53 -42.21 -53.69
CA GLY A 10 -14.19 -41.80 -53.26
C GLY A 10 -14.14 -41.73 -51.73
N THR A 11 -13.61 -42.76 -51.09
CA THR A 11 -13.26 -42.75 -49.67
C THR A 11 -12.03 -41.86 -49.46
N CYS A 12 -12.25 -40.61 -49.07
CA CYS A 12 -11.18 -39.80 -48.47
C CYS A 12 -11.01 -40.24 -47.01
N LEU A 13 -9.93 -40.98 -46.73
CA LEU A 13 -9.46 -41.23 -45.38
C LEU A 13 -9.00 -39.90 -44.77
N PHE A 14 -9.87 -39.25 -44.01
CA PHE A 14 -9.44 -38.23 -43.04
C PHE A 14 -8.69 -38.95 -41.92
N ALA A 15 -7.36 -38.98 -42.03
CA ALA A 15 -6.51 -39.19 -40.88
C ALA A 15 -6.62 -37.95 -39.99
N CYS A 16 -7.53 -37.99 -39.02
CA CYS A 16 -7.47 -37.12 -37.86
C CYS A 16 -6.16 -37.42 -37.13
N THR A 17 -5.09 -36.68 -37.45
CA THR A 17 -4.04 -36.48 -36.47
C THR A 17 -4.67 -35.62 -35.37
N PRO A 18 -4.73 -36.09 -34.12
CA PRO A 18 -5.02 -35.17 -33.04
C PRO A 18 -3.84 -34.19 -33.06
N SER A 19 -4.11 -32.95 -33.45
CA SER A 19 -3.29 -31.82 -33.03
C SER A 19 -3.11 -32.02 -31.54
N SER A 20 -1.90 -32.40 -31.13
CA SER A 20 -1.51 -32.20 -29.76
C SER A 20 -1.64 -30.69 -29.58
N LYS A 21 -2.77 -30.28 -29.01
CA LYS A 21 -2.76 -29.12 -28.13
C LYS A 21 -1.59 -29.42 -27.22
N LYS A 22 -0.47 -28.75 -27.45
CA LYS A 22 0.45 -28.42 -26.39
C LYS A 22 -0.37 -27.57 -25.42
N THR A 23 -1.22 -28.21 -24.64
CA THR A 23 -1.28 -27.95 -23.22
C THR A 23 0.10 -28.32 -22.69
N ALA A 24 1.09 -27.46 -23.02
CA ALA A 24 2.13 -27.21 -22.05
C ALA A 24 1.32 -26.78 -20.84
N ALA A 25 1.27 -27.66 -19.84
CA ALA A 25 1.01 -27.21 -18.49
C ALA A 25 1.89 -25.97 -18.35
N VAL A 26 1.26 -24.80 -18.25
CA VAL A 26 1.97 -23.59 -17.84
C VAL A 26 2.42 -23.97 -16.45
N ASN A 27 3.64 -24.50 -16.33
CA ASN A 27 4.30 -24.58 -15.04
C ASN A 27 4.17 -23.17 -14.51
N ALA A 28 3.41 -23.01 -13.41
CA ALA A 28 3.26 -21.72 -12.76
C ALA A 28 4.68 -21.20 -12.57
N LEU A 29 5.05 -20.16 -13.32
CA LEU A 29 6.39 -19.61 -13.22
C LEU A 29 6.52 -19.15 -11.77
N HIS A 30 7.54 -19.64 -11.09
CA HIS A 30 7.90 -19.14 -9.76
C HIS A 30 9.13 -18.25 -9.91
N LEU A 31 9.16 -17.17 -9.14
CA LEU A 31 10.37 -16.37 -9.04
C LEU A 31 11.44 -17.16 -8.28
N SER A 32 12.68 -16.95 -8.68
CA SER A 32 13.90 -17.46 -8.06
C SER A 32 14.91 -16.32 -7.97
N ALA A 33 16.09 -16.59 -7.40
CA ALA A 33 17.16 -15.60 -7.36
C ALA A 33 17.59 -15.13 -8.77
N ASP A 34 17.46 -15.99 -9.80
CA ASP A 34 17.96 -15.72 -11.15
C ASP A 34 17.05 -14.77 -11.96
N ASN A 35 15.74 -14.81 -11.70
CA ASN A 35 14.74 -14.00 -12.42
C ASN A 35 14.04 -12.98 -11.51
N LEU A 36 14.57 -12.74 -10.30
CA LEU A 36 13.99 -11.85 -9.30
C LEU A 36 13.71 -10.43 -9.83
N TYR A 37 14.50 -9.96 -10.79
CA TYR A 37 14.35 -8.64 -11.39
C TYR A 37 13.95 -8.67 -12.87
N ASP A 38 13.67 -9.87 -13.41
CA ASP A 38 13.22 -10.00 -14.80
C ASP A 38 11.78 -9.53 -14.91
N LYS A 39 11.57 -8.44 -15.65
CA LYS A 39 10.29 -7.72 -15.69
C LYS A 39 9.14 -8.60 -16.21
N ASP A 40 9.40 -9.40 -17.23
CA ASP A 40 8.39 -10.28 -17.84
C ASP A 40 8.03 -11.42 -16.88
N SER A 41 9.04 -12.03 -16.23
CA SER A 41 8.82 -13.05 -15.20
C SER A 41 8.00 -12.48 -14.03
N VAL A 42 8.38 -11.31 -13.52
CA VAL A 42 7.67 -10.66 -12.41
C VAL A 42 6.22 -10.37 -12.78
N LEU A 43 5.95 -9.78 -13.94
CA LEU A 43 4.58 -9.50 -14.39
C LEU A 43 3.76 -10.78 -14.59
N LEU A 44 4.37 -11.86 -15.11
CA LEU A 44 3.69 -13.13 -15.26
C LEU A 44 3.29 -13.73 -13.89
N VAL A 45 4.18 -13.65 -12.90
CA VAL A 45 3.89 -14.12 -11.53
C VAL A 45 2.83 -13.25 -10.87
N VAL A 46 2.94 -11.92 -10.93
CA VAL A 46 1.93 -10.99 -10.37
C VAL A 46 0.55 -11.24 -10.96
N ASN A 47 0.45 -11.40 -12.29
CA ASN A 47 -0.83 -11.60 -12.97
C ASN A 47 -1.44 -12.99 -12.79
N SER A 48 -0.65 -13.98 -12.37
CA SER A 48 -1.13 -15.34 -12.08
C SER A 48 -1.40 -15.58 -10.59
N ALA A 49 -0.87 -14.73 -9.70
CA ALA A 49 -1.15 -14.76 -8.28
C ALA A 49 -2.60 -14.31 -8.01
N THR A 50 -3.44 -15.26 -7.61
CA THR A 50 -4.88 -15.01 -7.40
C THR A 50 -5.24 -14.73 -5.93
N GLU A 51 -4.31 -14.89 -4.99
CA GLU A 51 -4.62 -14.86 -3.55
C GLU A 51 -3.64 -14.02 -2.71
N LYS A 52 -4.14 -13.56 -1.55
CA LYS A 52 -3.32 -12.95 -0.49
C LYS A 52 -2.32 -13.98 0.04
N ASN A 53 -1.07 -13.56 0.26
CA ASN A 53 -0.03 -14.44 0.79
C ASN A 53 0.49 -13.87 2.12
N SER A 54 -0.14 -14.31 3.22
CA SER A 54 0.21 -13.83 4.56
C SER A 54 1.66 -14.12 4.95
N ALA A 55 2.29 -15.17 4.41
CA ALA A 55 3.69 -15.45 4.65
C ALA A 55 4.61 -14.44 3.97
N SER A 56 4.27 -14.01 2.74
CA SER A 56 4.98 -12.92 2.06
C SER A 56 4.88 -11.61 2.83
N ASP A 57 3.69 -11.28 3.33
CA ASP A 57 3.45 -10.04 4.09
C ASP A 57 4.19 -10.04 5.43
N LYS A 58 4.21 -11.18 6.15
CA LYS A 58 5.01 -11.35 7.38
C LYS A 58 6.51 -11.15 7.11
N LEU A 59 7.04 -11.73 6.03
CA LEU A 59 8.46 -11.56 5.66
C LEU A 59 8.78 -10.13 5.22
N PHE A 60 7.85 -9.46 4.53
CA PHE A 60 8.00 -8.05 4.19
C PHE A 60 8.16 -7.21 5.46
N LEU A 61 7.25 -7.38 6.42
CA LEU A 61 7.27 -6.64 7.68
C LEU A 61 8.50 -6.95 8.55
N ASP A 62 8.94 -8.21 8.60
CA ASP A 62 10.21 -8.59 9.22
C ASP A 62 11.40 -7.89 8.55
N GLY A 63 11.38 -7.75 7.21
CA GLY A 63 12.34 -6.95 6.47
C GLY A 63 12.32 -5.47 6.86
N ILE A 64 11.13 -4.87 7.02
CA ILE A 64 10.99 -3.48 7.48
C ILE A 64 11.58 -3.31 8.87
N ASP A 65 11.27 -4.21 9.80
CA ASP A 65 11.79 -4.13 11.17
C ASP A 65 13.32 -4.26 11.18
N LYS A 66 13.88 -5.27 10.51
CA LYS A 66 15.32 -5.46 10.39
C LYS A 66 16.02 -4.26 9.76
N TYR A 67 15.46 -3.72 8.67
CA TYR A 67 16.05 -2.61 7.94
C TYR A 67 15.86 -1.26 8.65
N ARG A 68 14.61 -0.83 8.83
CA ARG A 68 14.27 0.53 9.29
C ARG A 68 14.43 0.69 10.80
N ASN A 69 14.08 -0.31 11.61
CA ASN A 69 14.16 -0.20 13.08
C ASN A 69 15.52 -0.64 13.62
N LYS A 70 15.93 -1.87 13.28
CA LYS A 70 17.20 -2.46 13.75
C LYS A 70 18.43 -1.95 12.98
N LYS A 71 18.23 -1.12 11.94
CA LYS A 71 19.28 -0.52 11.12
C LYS A 71 20.24 -1.57 10.52
N ASN A 72 19.72 -2.75 10.19
CA ASN A 72 20.45 -3.85 9.60
C ASN A 72 19.98 -4.11 8.16
N PRO A 73 20.51 -3.37 7.17
CA PRO A 73 20.08 -3.49 5.79
C PRO A 73 20.38 -4.88 5.18
N ALA A 74 21.44 -5.56 5.61
CA ALA A 74 21.75 -6.90 5.13
C ALA A 74 20.66 -7.92 5.50
N ALA A 75 20.23 -7.91 6.77
CA ALA A 75 19.14 -8.78 7.22
C ALA A 75 17.79 -8.38 6.58
N GLY A 76 17.55 -7.09 6.36
CA GLY A 76 16.36 -6.61 5.64
C GLY A 76 16.30 -7.12 4.20
N ILE A 77 17.43 -7.06 3.46
CA ILE A 77 17.54 -7.56 2.08
C ILE A 77 17.13 -9.04 2.00
N GLU A 78 17.60 -9.88 2.93
CA GLU A 78 17.23 -11.30 2.95
C GLU A 78 15.72 -11.50 3.09
N SER A 79 15.10 -10.82 4.07
CA SER A 79 13.66 -10.91 4.31
C SER A 79 12.83 -10.36 3.14
N PHE A 80 13.23 -9.24 2.55
CA PHE A 80 12.55 -8.70 1.36
C PHE A 80 12.66 -9.64 0.16
N LYS A 81 13.83 -10.23 -0.10
CA LYS A 81 13.99 -11.22 -1.18
C LYS A 81 13.10 -12.44 -0.94
N GLN A 82 13.05 -12.97 0.29
CA GLN A 82 12.18 -14.08 0.63
C GLN A 82 10.69 -13.72 0.46
N SER A 83 10.29 -12.52 0.88
CA SER A 83 8.93 -12.01 0.69
C SER A 83 8.55 -11.98 -0.80
N ILE A 84 9.43 -11.44 -1.65
CA ILE A 84 9.22 -11.30 -3.10
C ILE A 84 9.12 -12.67 -3.79
N LEU A 85 9.94 -13.64 -3.38
CA LEU A 85 9.90 -15.00 -3.92
C LEU A 85 8.57 -15.71 -3.63
N LEU A 86 7.92 -15.38 -2.51
CA LEU A 86 6.58 -15.87 -2.21
C LEU A 86 5.47 -15.11 -2.95
N LYS A 87 5.61 -13.79 -3.03
CA LYS A 87 4.71 -12.92 -3.79
C LYS A 87 5.44 -11.62 -4.15
N PRO A 88 5.66 -11.32 -5.43
CA PRO A 88 6.23 -10.05 -5.85
C PRO A 88 5.25 -8.90 -5.55
N GLN A 89 5.75 -7.85 -4.89
CA GLN A 89 4.96 -6.69 -4.47
C GLN A 89 5.77 -5.41 -4.70
N ALA A 90 5.13 -4.36 -5.21
CA ALA A 90 5.79 -3.08 -5.49
C ALA A 90 6.54 -2.53 -4.25
N LYS A 91 5.87 -2.57 -3.07
CA LYS A 91 6.42 -2.13 -1.78
C LYS A 91 7.67 -2.92 -1.37
N ALA A 92 7.71 -4.23 -1.61
CA ALA A 92 8.84 -5.07 -1.25
C ALA A 92 10.06 -4.78 -2.13
N TYR A 93 9.87 -4.56 -3.44
CA TYR A 93 10.95 -4.14 -4.34
C TYR A 93 11.50 -2.75 -4.02
N TYR A 94 10.64 -1.80 -3.63
CA TYR A 94 11.08 -0.47 -3.23
C TYR A 94 11.99 -0.51 -2.00
N GLU A 95 11.56 -1.23 -0.95
CA GLU A 95 12.32 -1.33 0.30
C GLU A 95 13.59 -2.18 0.14
N LEU A 96 13.56 -3.20 -0.72
CA LEU A 96 14.76 -3.91 -1.16
C LEU A 96 15.75 -2.97 -1.84
N GLY A 97 15.27 -2.10 -2.73
CA GLY A 97 16.09 -1.07 -3.37
C GLY A 97 16.76 -0.13 -2.36
N ASN A 98 16.01 0.34 -1.36
CA ASN A 98 16.53 1.20 -0.29
C ASN A 98 17.62 0.49 0.53
N ALA A 99 17.38 -0.76 0.94
CA ALA A 99 18.34 -1.52 1.72
C ALA A 99 19.61 -1.87 0.91
N LEU A 100 19.49 -2.20 -0.37
CA LEU A 100 20.62 -2.41 -1.30
C LEU A 100 21.42 -1.13 -1.52
N PHE A 101 20.75 0.01 -1.66
CA PHE A 101 21.38 1.31 -1.81
C PHE A 101 22.24 1.67 -0.58
N ASP A 102 21.73 1.44 0.62
CA ASP A 102 22.47 1.64 1.87
C ASP A 102 23.67 0.68 1.99
N LYS A 103 23.57 -0.51 1.39
CA LYS A 103 24.65 -1.50 1.29
C LYS A 103 25.66 -1.22 0.17
N GLN A 104 25.51 -0.13 -0.59
CA GLN A 104 26.33 0.23 -1.75
C GLN A 104 26.19 -0.75 -2.94
N GLU A 105 25.15 -1.58 -2.96
CA GLU A 105 24.84 -2.52 -4.04
C GLU A 105 24.01 -1.83 -5.13
N LEU A 106 24.53 -0.69 -5.62
CA LEU A 106 23.76 0.32 -6.39
C LEU A 106 23.13 -0.24 -7.68
N LYS A 107 23.83 -1.13 -8.40
CA LYS A 107 23.29 -1.74 -9.63
C LYS A 107 22.08 -2.62 -9.36
N GLU A 108 22.07 -3.33 -8.24
CA GLU A 108 20.95 -4.18 -7.85
C GLU A 108 19.81 -3.33 -7.28
N ALA A 109 20.13 -2.27 -6.52
CA ALA A 109 19.14 -1.29 -6.06
C ALA A 109 18.34 -0.69 -7.23
N ILE A 110 19.02 -0.27 -8.31
CA ILE A 110 18.38 0.27 -9.52
C ILE A 110 17.44 -0.77 -10.17
N LYS A 111 17.83 -2.05 -10.22
CA LYS A 111 16.95 -3.11 -10.72
C LYS A 111 15.70 -3.26 -9.85
N ALA A 112 15.86 -3.26 -8.53
CA ALA A 112 14.74 -3.35 -7.59
C ALA A 112 13.79 -2.15 -7.74
N TYR A 113 14.32 -0.92 -7.79
CA TYR A 113 13.52 0.28 -8.05
C TYR A 113 12.78 0.22 -9.40
N GLY A 114 13.45 -0.25 -10.46
CA GLY A 114 12.82 -0.38 -11.77
C GLY A 114 11.69 -1.42 -11.83
N VAL A 115 11.68 -2.41 -10.91
CA VAL A 115 10.54 -3.32 -10.74
C VAL A 115 9.47 -2.69 -9.84
N ALA A 116 9.84 -1.94 -8.81
CA ALA A 116 8.88 -1.20 -7.99
C ALA A 116 8.08 -0.18 -8.83
N GLU A 117 8.76 0.55 -9.71
CA GLU A 117 8.12 1.42 -10.72
C GLU A 117 7.19 0.64 -11.65
N LEU A 118 7.64 -0.51 -12.18
CA LEU A 118 6.84 -1.36 -13.06
C LEU A 118 5.53 -1.83 -12.40
N LEU A 119 5.58 -2.09 -11.09
CA LEU A 119 4.45 -2.54 -10.28
C LEU A 119 3.64 -1.37 -9.68
N ASP A 120 3.79 -0.15 -10.20
CA ASP A 120 3.06 1.06 -9.78
C ASP A 120 3.24 1.43 -8.30
N TYR A 121 4.47 1.38 -7.79
CA TYR A 121 4.76 1.87 -6.44
C TYR A 121 4.41 3.35 -6.27
N LYS A 122 3.75 3.69 -5.15
CA LYS A 122 3.35 5.05 -4.81
C LYS A 122 3.97 5.53 -3.47
N PRO A 123 4.49 6.77 -3.42
CA PRO A 123 4.55 7.74 -4.52
C PRO A 123 5.76 7.52 -5.47
N LEU A 124 5.52 7.58 -6.79
CA LEU A 124 6.53 7.28 -7.82
C LEU A 124 7.77 8.20 -7.75
N HIS A 125 7.59 9.49 -7.44
CA HIS A 125 8.68 10.45 -7.40
C HIS A 125 9.79 10.08 -6.38
N LYS A 126 9.47 9.30 -5.33
CA LYS A 126 10.46 8.78 -4.38
C LYS A 126 11.33 7.68 -4.99
N VAL A 127 10.75 6.80 -5.81
CA VAL A 127 11.48 5.77 -6.55
C VAL A 127 12.47 6.43 -7.52
N LEU A 128 11.97 7.38 -8.32
CA LEU A 128 12.78 8.11 -9.29
C LEU A 128 13.93 8.89 -8.62
N TYR A 129 13.66 9.55 -7.50
CA TYR A 129 14.69 10.27 -6.75
C TYR A 129 15.79 9.31 -6.24
N ASN A 130 15.41 8.16 -5.69
CA ASN A 130 16.38 7.18 -5.20
C ASN A 130 17.20 6.56 -6.34
N MET A 131 16.60 6.35 -7.51
CA MET A 131 17.33 5.95 -8.73
C MET A 131 18.35 7.02 -9.13
N ALA A 132 17.96 8.31 -9.12
CA ALA A 132 18.86 9.42 -9.42
C ALA A 132 20.09 9.43 -8.50
N CYS A 133 19.88 9.26 -7.20
CA CYS A 133 20.94 9.12 -6.20
C CYS A 133 21.84 7.90 -6.50
N ALA A 134 21.26 6.75 -6.85
CA ALA A 134 22.02 5.53 -7.15
C ALA A 134 22.93 5.70 -8.38
N TYR A 135 22.40 6.27 -9.46
CA TYR A 135 23.20 6.57 -10.66
C TYR A 135 24.28 7.62 -10.39
N SER A 136 23.97 8.66 -9.59
CA SER A 136 24.95 9.69 -9.23
C SER A 136 26.13 9.10 -8.46
N ARG A 137 25.88 8.23 -7.47
CA ARG A 137 26.93 7.52 -6.72
C ARG A 137 27.74 6.56 -7.58
N MET A 138 27.17 6.04 -8.66
CA MET A 138 27.89 5.25 -9.67
C MET A 138 28.70 6.10 -10.65
N GLY A 139 28.54 7.44 -10.63
CA GLY A 139 29.18 8.37 -11.57
C GLY A 139 28.51 8.44 -12.95
N ASP A 140 27.34 7.82 -13.09
CA ASP A 140 26.53 7.82 -14.31
C ASP A 140 25.62 9.06 -14.32
N ASN A 141 26.21 10.18 -14.71
CA ASN A 141 25.57 11.48 -14.63
C ASN A 141 24.37 11.63 -15.57
N GLU A 142 24.38 10.95 -16.72
CA GLU A 142 23.30 11.06 -17.70
C GLU A 142 22.02 10.48 -17.12
N TRP A 143 22.08 9.26 -16.59
CA TRP A 143 20.93 8.64 -15.94
C TRP A 143 20.57 9.30 -14.60
N ALA A 144 21.57 9.71 -13.80
CA ALA A 144 21.32 10.42 -12.54
C ALA A 144 20.49 11.68 -12.77
N LYS A 145 20.86 12.46 -13.77
CA LYS A 145 20.16 13.66 -14.20
C LYS A 145 18.76 13.34 -14.72
N TYR A 146 18.63 12.37 -15.63
CA TYR A 146 17.34 11.95 -16.17
C TYR A 146 16.35 11.62 -15.06
N TYR A 147 16.75 10.76 -14.11
CA TYR A 147 15.87 10.37 -13.01
C TYR A 147 15.61 11.50 -12.01
N LEU A 148 16.56 12.43 -11.81
CA LEU A 148 16.34 13.58 -10.93
C LEU A 148 15.30 14.54 -11.53
N VAL A 149 15.41 14.85 -12.82
CA VAL A 149 14.44 15.70 -13.53
C VAL A 149 13.07 15.02 -13.53
N SER A 150 13.00 13.73 -13.89
CA SER A 150 11.75 12.97 -13.82
C SER A 150 11.17 12.96 -12.41
N ALA A 151 11.98 12.79 -11.36
CA ALA A 151 11.50 12.85 -9.98
C ALA A 151 10.83 14.20 -9.69
N ILE A 152 11.43 15.31 -10.12
CA ILE A 152 10.85 16.66 -9.95
C ILE A 152 9.52 16.80 -10.71
N GLU A 153 9.48 16.36 -11.97
CA GLU A 153 8.28 16.40 -12.83
C GLU A 153 7.13 15.55 -12.26
N PHE A 154 7.45 14.44 -11.60
CA PHE A 154 6.49 13.59 -10.89
C PHE A 154 6.23 14.02 -9.43
N GLY A 155 6.84 15.11 -8.98
CA GLY A 155 6.47 15.81 -7.75
C GLY A 155 7.48 15.79 -6.60
N TYR A 156 8.73 15.41 -6.85
CA TYR A 156 9.81 15.62 -5.89
C TYR A 156 10.28 17.07 -5.93
N SER A 157 9.70 17.94 -5.11
CA SER A 157 10.02 19.39 -5.14
C SER A 157 10.87 19.88 -3.96
N ASN A 158 11.44 18.98 -3.15
CA ASN A 158 12.27 19.36 -1.99
C ASN A 158 13.63 19.95 -2.41
N VAL A 159 13.61 21.24 -2.77
CA VAL A 159 14.77 22.02 -3.25
C VAL A 159 15.94 21.90 -2.29
N LYS A 160 15.69 22.07 -0.98
CA LYS A 160 16.75 22.00 0.03
C LYS A 160 17.47 20.64 -0.03
N ASN A 161 16.73 19.55 -0.17
CA ASN A 161 17.35 18.24 -0.28
C ASN A 161 18.13 18.08 -1.59
N ILE A 162 17.55 18.41 -2.75
CA ILE A 162 18.21 18.27 -4.07
C ILE A 162 19.60 18.94 -4.09
N PHE A 163 19.72 20.14 -3.51
CA PHE A 163 20.97 20.91 -3.52
C PHE A 163 21.96 20.54 -2.40
N ALA A 164 21.54 19.77 -1.38
CA ALA A 164 22.37 19.40 -0.23
C ALA A 164 22.66 17.89 -0.10
N ASP A 165 21.89 17.05 -0.79
CA ASP A 165 21.98 15.59 -0.69
C ASP A 165 23.34 15.09 -1.14
N LYS A 166 24.05 14.38 -0.27
CA LYS A 166 25.41 13.89 -0.53
C LYS A 166 25.44 12.88 -1.66
N ASP A 167 24.36 12.14 -1.87
CA ASP A 167 24.31 11.13 -2.93
C ASP A 167 24.25 11.76 -4.32
N LEU A 168 23.84 13.03 -4.41
CA LEU A 168 23.84 13.84 -5.63
C LEU A 168 25.13 14.68 -5.79
N GLU A 169 26.13 14.53 -4.92
CA GLU A 169 27.35 15.35 -4.95
C GLU A 169 28.14 15.19 -6.25
N GLY A 170 28.29 13.95 -6.75
CA GLY A 170 28.97 13.67 -8.02
C GLY A 170 28.32 14.38 -9.21
N LEU A 171 26.99 14.38 -9.24
CA LEU A 171 26.20 15.09 -10.26
C LEU A 171 26.42 16.62 -10.17
N ARG A 172 26.43 17.18 -8.96
CA ARG A 172 26.62 18.63 -8.73
C ARG A 172 28.04 19.12 -9.05
N GLN A 173 29.06 18.29 -8.82
CA GLN A 173 30.46 18.71 -8.99
C GLN A 173 30.94 18.57 -10.43
N LYS A 174 30.55 17.51 -11.12
CA LYS A 174 31.07 17.20 -12.46
C LYS A 174 30.50 18.11 -13.55
N ASP A 175 29.24 18.53 -13.41
CA ASP A 175 28.61 19.51 -14.31
C ASP A 175 27.62 20.42 -13.55
N GLY A 176 28.19 21.25 -12.68
CA GLY A 176 27.41 22.09 -11.77
C GLY A 176 26.59 23.20 -12.45
N TYR A 177 26.91 23.57 -13.69
CA TYR A 177 26.11 24.52 -14.47
C TYR A 177 24.88 23.82 -15.05
N SER A 178 25.06 22.70 -15.77
CA SER A 178 23.95 21.97 -16.37
C SER A 178 22.99 21.45 -15.29
N PHE A 179 23.51 20.91 -14.19
CA PHE A 179 22.71 20.51 -13.03
C PHE A 179 21.80 21.64 -12.55
N ARG A 180 22.38 22.83 -12.30
CA ARG A 180 21.60 23.98 -11.81
C ARG A 180 20.56 24.42 -12.83
N SER A 181 20.93 24.50 -14.10
CA SER A 181 20.04 24.96 -15.16
C SER A 181 18.82 24.04 -15.30
N GLU A 182 19.02 22.73 -15.38
CA GLU A 182 17.96 21.76 -15.62
C GLU A 182 17.09 21.54 -14.39
N VAL A 183 17.69 21.43 -13.19
CA VAL A 183 16.93 21.32 -11.94
C VAL A 183 16.08 22.57 -11.72
N THR A 184 16.61 23.76 -11.99
CA THR A 184 15.83 25.00 -11.88
C THR A 184 14.70 25.03 -12.90
N ALA A 185 14.96 24.61 -14.15
CA ALA A 185 13.93 24.53 -15.18
C ALA A 185 12.78 23.58 -14.79
N ALA A 186 13.11 22.39 -14.28
CA ALA A 186 12.13 21.42 -13.80
C ALA A 186 11.33 21.95 -12.59
N LEU A 187 12.00 22.66 -11.67
CA LEU A 187 11.37 23.25 -10.49
C LEU A 187 10.45 24.44 -10.78
N ASN A 188 10.59 25.12 -11.92
CA ASN A 188 9.75 26.28 -12.26
C ASN A 188 8.25 25.97 -12.35
N GLY A 189 7.88 24.69 -12.54
CA GLY A 189 6.49 24.22 -12.48
C GLY A 189 6.12 23.52 -11.17
N ALA A 190 7.07 23.36 -10.24
CA ALA A 190 6.88 22.54 -9.05
C ALA A 190 6.02 23.25 -8.00
N THR A 191 5.05 22.52 -7.45
CA THR A 191 4.26 22.99 -6.30
C THR A 191 5.08 22.87 -5.01
N ASP A 192 4.71 23.66 -4.00
CA ASP A 192 5.22 23.53 -2.63
C ASP A 192 5.30 22.04 -2.18
N PRO A 193 6.44 21.57 -1.66
CA PRO A 193 6.66 20.14 -1.37
C PRO A 193 5.69 19.57 -0.35
N GLU A 194 5.36 20.33 0.69
CA GLU A 194 4.46 19.86 1.74
C GLU A 194 3.04 19.73 1.21
N LYS A 195 2.57 20.75 0.48
CA LYS A 195 1.28 20.73 -0.21
C LYS A 195 1.20 19.58 -1.22
N LEU A 196 2.28 19.31 -1.94
CA LEU A 196 2.32 18.24 -2.93
C LEU A 196 2.30 16.86 -2.29
N GLN A 197 3.10 16.63 -1.24
CA GLN A 197 3.08 15.38 -0.48
C GLN A 197 1.68 15.13 0.11
N TRP A 198 1.04 16.17 0.65
CA TRP A 198 -0.34 16.10 1.10
C TRP A 198 -1.29 15.74 -0.04
N ASN A 199 -1.19 16.41 -1.18
CA ASN A 199 -2.05 16.16 -2.33
C ASN A 199 -1.91 14.74 -2.86
N LEU A 200 -0.70 14.22 -3.01
CA LEU A 200 -0.47 12.85 -3.45
C LEU A 200 -1.12 11.86 -2.47
N PHE A 201 -0.92 12.05 -1.16
CA PHE A 201 -1.51 11.20 -0.14
C PHE A 201 -3.04 11.19 -0.19
N TRP A 202 -3.71 12.35 -0.12
CA TRP A 202 -5.16 12.34 0.02
C TRP A 202 -5.90 11.93 -1.26
N HIS A 203 -5.32 12.15 -2.46
CA HIS A 203 -5.93 11.74 -3.73
C HIS A 203 -5.93 10.22 -3.93
N GLU A 204 -5.12 9.45 -3.18
CA GLU A 204 -5.17 7.99 -3.19
C GLU A 204 -6.46 7.46 -2.50
N PHE A 205 -7.15 8.27 -1.70
CA PHE A 205 -8.42 7.91 -1.08
C PHE A 205 -9.61 8.15 -2.04
N LYS A 206 -10.13 7.06 -2.59
CA LYS A 206 -11.35 7.09 -3.43
C LYS A 206 -12.59 7.50 -2.61
N PRO A 207 -13.55 8.26 -3.16
CA PRO A 207 -14.81 8.56 -2.48
C PRO A 207 -15.55 7.29 -2.04
N LEU A 208 -16.05 7.27 -0.81
CA LEU A 208 -16.83 6.15 -0.29
C LEU A 208 -18.28 6.18 -0.79
N GLY A 209 -18.80 5.01 -1.15
CA GLY A 209 -20.23 4.81 -1.35
C GLY A 209 -20.95 4.71 -0.01
N PHE A 210 -22.01 5.50 0.19
CA PHE A 210 -22.78 5.52 1.44
C PHE A 210 -24.16 4.86 1.31
N PRO A 211 -24.67 4.22 2.38
CA PRO A 211 -23.99 3.99 3.65
C PRO A 211 -22.88 2.94 3.53
N VAL A 212 -21.85 3.05 4.36
CA VAL A 212 -20.76 2.04 4.45
C VAL A 212 -20.63 1.54 5.88
N SER A 213 -20.52 0.22 6.04
CA SER A 213 -20.24 -0.44 7.31
C SER A 213 -18.79 -0.91 7.35
N LEU A 214 -18.07 -0.58 8.42
CA LEU A 214 -16.68 -0.98 8.67
C LEU A 214 -16.65 -2.03 9.78
N ASP A 215 -17.04 -3.25 9.41
CA ASP A 215 -16.94 -4.44 10.24
C ASP A 215 -15.62 -5.19 10.00
N ARG A 216 -15.43 -6.32 10.67
CA ARG A 216 -14.23 -7.15 10.52
C ARG A 216 -13.98 -7.60 9.07
N LYS A 217 -15.05 -7.88 8.31
CA LYS A 217 -14.97 -8.40 6.93
C LYS A 217 -14.64 -7.31 5.93
N TYR A 218 -14.87 -6.04 6.25
CA TYR A 218 -14.49 -4.93 5.38
C TYR A 218 -12.98 -4.93 5.05
N ALA A 219 -12.12 -5.40 5.96
CA ALA A 219 -10.68 -5.50 5.70
C ALA A 219 -10.33 -6.58 4.65
N ASP A 220 -11.19 -7.57 4.44
CA ASP A 220 -10.90 -8.69 3.53
C ASP A 220 -10.86 -8.24 2.08
N LYS A 221 -11.58 -7.17 1.73
CA LYS A 221 -11.55 -6.58 0.38
C LYS A 221 -10.39 -5.61 0.14
N LEU A 222 -9.66 -5.18 1.19
CA LEU A 222 -8.51 -4.30 1.03
C LEU A 222 -7.33 -5.10 0.47
N GLY A 223 -6.71 -4.59 -0.59
CA GLY A 223 -5.63 -5.27 -1.31
C GLY A 223 -4.40 -4.40 -1.50
N GLU A 224 -3.49 -4.85 -2.37
CA GLU A 224 -2.23 -4.14 -2.67
C GLU A 224 -2.47 -2.73 -3.20
N GLU A 225 -3.52 -2.53 -4.01
CA GLU A 225 -3.87 -1.21 -4.55
C GLU A 225 -4.32 -0.22 -3.47
N ASP A 226 -4.78 -0.73 -2.32
CA ASP A 226 -5.22 0.09 -1.21
C ASP A 226 -4.07 0.33 -0.21
N TYR A 227 -2.90 -0.30 -0.36
CA TYR A 227 -1.80 -0.19 0.59
C TYR A 227 -1.30 1.27 0.72
N ILE A 228 -1.05 1.71 1.95
CA ILE A 228 -0.43 3.01 2.24
C ILE A 228 1.06 2.80 2.49
N SER A 229 1.89 3.42 1.65
CA SER A 229 3.34 3.43 1.82
C SER A 229 3.79 4.05 3.16
N TYR A 230 4.84 3.49 3.74
CA TYR A 230 5.53 4.06 4.90
C TYR A 230 6.12 5.46 4.63
N GLU A 231 6.23 5.88 3.36
CA GLU A 231 6.60 7.26 3.00
C GLU A 231 5.55 8.31 3.42
N TYR A 232 4.36 7.86 3.81
CA TYR A 232 3.26 8.70 4.32
C TYR A 232 3.12 8.68 5.86
N GLU A 233 4.13 8.23 6.60
CA GLU A 233 4.13 8.17 8.08
C GLU A 233 3.78 9.49 8.79
N ARG A 234 4.01 10.63 8.12
CA ARG A 234 3.61 11.96 8.60
C ARG A 234 2.09 12.05 8.80
N PHE A 235 1.31 11.45 7.90
CA PHE A 235 -0.16 11.50 7.89
C PHE A 235 -0.82 10.31 8.57
N VAL A 236 -0.09 9.22 8.78
CA VAL A 236 -0.55 8.01 9.48
C VAL A 236 0.28 7.82 10.76
N PRO A 237 -0.13 8.42 11.90
CA PRO A 237 0.66 8.42 13.14
C PRO A 237 1.06 7.04 13.66
N GLU A 238 0.24 6.02 13.41
CA GLU A 238 0.52 4.63 13.81
C GLU A 238 1.84 4.11 13.24
N MET A 239 2.24 4.56 12.03
CA MET A 239 3.52 4.18 11.42
C MET A 239 4.71 4.69 12.24
N ARG A 240 4.62 5.90 12.82
CA ARG A 240 5.73 6.52 13.58
C ARG A 240 5.88 5.92 14.97
N ASN A 241 4.77 5.55 15.59
CA ASN A 241 4.80 4.85 16.88
C ASN A 241 5.51 3.48 16.75
N ALA A 242 5.59 2.93 15.53
CA ALA A 242 6.37 1.72 15.23
C ALA A 242 7.90 1.90 15.21
N GLN A 243 8.44 3.13 15.20
CA GLN A 243 9.89 3.37 15.43
C GLN A 243 10.31 3.10 16.89
N PHE A 244 9.37 3.11 17.83
CA PHE A 244 9.59 2.80 19.24
C PHE A 244 8.86 1.52 19.70
N SER A 245 8.00 0.95 18.86
CA SER A 245 7.38 -0.36 19.08
C SER A 245 8.33 -1.46 18.61
N ARG A 246 8.44 -2.53 19.39
CA ARG A 246 9.41 -3.61 19.16
C ARG A 246 9.17 -4.43 17.90
N ASP A 247 8.04 -4.27 17.23
CA ASP A 247 7.68 -5.06 16.05
C ASP A 247 6.87 -4.22 15.05
N VAL A 248 7.34 -4.15 13.80
CA VAL A 248 6.52 -3.69 12.66
C VAL A 248 5.52 -4.81 12.36
N GLY A 249 4.40 -4.84 13.07
CA GLY A 249 3.40 -5.91 12.92
C GLY A 249 2.26 -5.59 11.96
N SER A 250 2.14 -4.33 11.51
CA SER A 250 0.92 -3.86 10.86
C SER A 250 1.13 -3.34 9.44
N GLU A 251 0.09 -3.52 8.63
CA GLU A 251 -0.08 -2.86 7.33
C GLU A 251 -1.19 -1.82 7.39
N TYR A 252 -1.12 -0.87 6.48
CA TYR A 252 -1.97 0.31 6.44
C TYR A 252 -2.66 0.40 5.09
N TYR A 253 -3.95 0.73 5.09
CA TYR A 253 -4.75 0.70 3.87
C TYR A 253 -5.68 1.91 3.75
N HIS A 254 -5.74 2.48 2.56
CA HIS A 254 -6.74 3.44 2.14
C HIS A 254 -8.13 2.79 2.26
N VAL A 255 -9.03 3.35 3.07
CA VAL A 255 -10.43 2.90 3.12
C VAL A 255 -11.28 3.80 2.25
N GLY A 256 -11.12 5.12 2.37
CA GLY A 256 -11.66 6.08 1.41
C GLY A 256 -11.90 7.48 1.97
N LEU A 257 -12.39 8.35 1.08
CA LEU A 257 -12.67 9.77 1.32
C LEU A 257 -14.13 9.95 1.75
N VAL A 258 -14.33 10.57 2.92
CA VAL A 258 -15.65 10.80 3.54
C VAL A 258 -16.19 12.19 3.22
N LYS A 259 -15.36 13.22 3.41
CA LYS A 259 -15.74 14.63 3.22
C LYS A 259 -14.60 15.36 2.52
N ASN A 260 -14.94 16.09 1.47
CA ASN A 260 -14.01 16.91 0.72
C ASN A 260 -14.57 18.32 0.57
N THR A 261 -13.93 19.28 1.22
CA THR A 261 -14.24 20.71 1.12
C THR A 261 -12.95 21.49 0.91
N ASP A 262 -13.03 22.78 0.59
CA ASP A 262 -11.86 23.63 0.40
C ASP A 262 -10.99 23.74 1.66
N SER A 263 -11.60 23.62 2.85
CA SER A 263 -10.91 23.72 4.14
C SER A 263 -10.53 22.38 4.74
N ILE A 264 -11.31 21.33 4.50
CA ILE A 264 -11.21 20.04 5.22
C ILE A 264 -11.24 18.86 4.26
N LYS A 265 -10.37 17.89 4.53
CA LYS A 265 -10.46 16.52 4.01
C LYS A 265 -10.68 15.57 5.19
N THR A 266 -11.70 14.73 5.11
CA THR A 266 -11.95 13.65 6.08
C THR A 266 -11.75 12.32 5.37
N LEU A 267 -10.81 11.53 5.86
CA LEU A 267 -10.36 10.27 5.27
C LEU A 267 -10.57 9.14 6.28
N ILE A 268 -10.61 7.91 5.79
CA ILE A 268 -10.55 6.71 6.61
C ILE A 268 -9.41 5.86 6.10
N TYR A 269 -8.58 5.37 7.02
CA TYR A 269 -7.64 4.30 6.76
C TYR A 269 -7.85 3.14 7.73
N ALA A 270 -7.42 1.96 7.31
CA ALA A 270 -7.39 0.75 8.13
C ALA A 270 -5.96 0.45 8.56
N VAL A 271 -5.83 -0.15 9.75
CA VAL A 271 -4.61 -0.77 10.25
C VAL A 271 -4.91 -2.24 10.45
N LYS A 272 -4.08 -3.11 9.88
CA LYS A 272 -4.21 -4.56 10.00
C LYS A 272 -2.94 -5.13 10.58
N ASP A 273 -3.05 -5.78 11.73
CA ASP A 273 -1.96 -6.61 12.25
C ASP A 273 -1.86 -7.89 11.41
N VAL A 274 -0.66 -8.16 10.91
CA VAL A 274 -0.32 -9.29 10.05
C VAL A 274 0.43 -10.36 10.84
N VAL A 275 0.94 -10.03 12.02
CA VAL A 275 1.71 -10.92 12.88
C VAL A 275 0.83 -11.56 13.95
N GLY A 276 -0.08 -10.80 14.56
CA GLY A 276 -1.00 -11.26 15.59
C GLY A 276 -2.18 -12.06 15.02
N GLU A 277 -2.26 -13.35 15.36
CA GLU A 277 -3.42 -14.18 15.04
C GLU A 277 -4.69 -13.67 15.75
N GLY A 278 -5.81 -13.64 15.04
CA GLY A 278 -7.11 -13.19 15.57
C GLY A 278 -7.27 -11.66 15.72
N SER A 279 -6.23 -10.88 15.43
CA SER A 279 -6.25 -9.43 15.57
C SER A 279 -7.35 -8.78 14.73
N ALA A 280 -8.07 -7.84 15.34
CA ALA A 280 -9.11 -7.06 14.68
C ALA A 280 -8.49 -5.96 13.81
N PRO A 281 -9.00 -5.74 12.58
CA PRO A 281 -8.62 -4.55 11.83
C PRO A 281 -9.09 -3.31 12.59
N GLN A 282 -8.29 -2.26 12.60
CA GLN A 282 -8.65 -0.98 13.21
C GLN A 282 -9.01 0.01 12.11
N TYR A 283 -10.08 0.78 12.28
CA TYR A 283 -10.50 1.81 11.34
C TYR A 283 -10.45 3.18 12.02
N TYR A 284 -9.62 4.06 11.48
CA TYR A 284 -9.52 5.44 11.94
C TYR A 284 -10.16 6.36 10.93
N ILE A 285 -11.11 7.17 11.38
CA ILE A 285 -11.51 8.36 10.64
C ILE A 285 -10.65 9.54 11.11
N VAL A 286 -10.13 10.29 10.16
CA VAL A 286 -9.21 11.39 10.39
C VAL A 286 -9.64 12.59 9.59
N SER A 287 -9.58 13.77 10.19
CA SER A 287 -9.83 15.03 9.51
C SER A 287 -8.54 15.86 9.47
N PHE A 288 -8.24 16.38 8.28
CA PHE A 288 -7.09 17.23 8.03
C PHE A 288 -7.55 18.57 7.45
N ASP A 289 -6.75 19.60 7.70
CA ASP A 289 -6.91 20.87 7.00
C ASP A 289 -6.40 20.80 5.55
N LYS A 290 -6.52 21.91 4.82
CA LYS A 290 -6.09 22.02 3.41
C LYS A 290 -4.59 21.79 3.17
N LEU A 291 -3.77 21.81 4.21
CA LEU A 291 -2.31 21.60 4.15
C LEU A 291 -1.91 20.22 4.69
N GLY A 292 -2.86 19.36 5.05
CA GLY A 292 -2.58 18.04 5.60
C GLY A 292 -2.19 18.07 7.08
N LYS A 293 -2.48 19.14 7.82
CA LYS A 293 -2.35 19.16 9.27
C LYS A 293 -3.55 18.45 9.89
N LEU A 294 -3.29 17.50 10.79
CA LEU A 294 -4.34 16.78 11.50
C LEU A 294 -5.17 17.75 12.37
N ILE A 295 -6.48 17.72 12.17
CA ILE A 295 -7.48 18.45 12.96
C ILE A 295 -7.96 17.54 14.08
N ASP A 296 -8.48 16.36 13.73
CA ASP A 296 -9.05 15.41 14.67
C ASP A 296 -8.96 13.98 14.15
N LYS A 297 -9.05 13.01 15.05
CA LYS A 297 -8.92 11.58 14.78
C LYS A 297 -9.75 10.74 15.74
N LEU A 298 -10.44 9.75 15.20
CA LEU A 298 -11.27 8.84 16.00
C LEU A 298 -11.12 7.38 15.52
N LEU A 299 -10.89 6.46 16.46
CA LEU A 299 -11.06 5.03 16.22
C LEU A 299 -12.57 4.72 16.18
N ILE A 300 -13.07 4.39 14.99
CA ILE A 300 -14.49 4.17 14.72
C ILE A 300 -14.86 2.71 14.48
N GLY A 301 -13.89 1.86 14.15
CA GLY A 301 -14.12 0.43 13.94
C GLY A 301 -12.94 -0.40 14.42
N GLY A 302 -13.19 -1.67 14.74
CA GLY A 302 -12.19 -2.56 15.30
C GLY A 302 -11.98 -2.40 16.80
N GLN A 303 -10.81 -2.83 17.25
CA GLN A 303 -10.44 -2.86 18.65
C GLN A 303 -8.91 -2.73 18.78
N ILE A 304 -8.44 -2.01 19.80
CA ILE A 304 -6.99 -1.89 20.11
C ILE A 304 -6.59 -2.90 21.19
N GLU A 305 -7.42 -3.03 22.23
CA GLU A 305 -7.19 -3.93 23.37
C GLU A 305 -8.41 -4.83 23.56
N LEU A 306 -8.20 -6.11 23.86
CA LEU A 306 -9.27 -7.11 24.04
C LEU A 306 -10.31 -6.72 25.10
N GLU A 307 -9.92 -5.91 26.10
CA GLU A 307 -10.80 -5.44 27.18
C GLU A 307 -11.71 -4.27 26.76
N LYS A 308 -11.46 -3.63 25.63
CA LYS A 308 -12.31 -2.54 25.11
C LYS A 308 -13.43 -3.11 24.25
N PRO A 309 -14.58 -2.45 24.10
CA PRO A 309 -15.60 -2.92 23.17
C PRO A 309 -15.07 -2.92 21.72
N PHE A 310 -15.38 -3.97 20.97
CA PHE A 310 -15.20 -4.00 19.53
C PHE A 310 -16.17 -3.00 18.88
N LYS A 311 -15.67 -2.21 17.94
CA LYS A 311 -16.41 -1.13 17.29
C LYS A 311 -16.80 -1.53 15.88
N VAL A 312 -18.03 -1.24 15.49
CA VAL A 312 -18.47 -1.30 14.09
C VAL A 312 -19.05 0.05 13.70
N ALA A 313 -18.38 0.74 12.76
CA ALA A 313 -18.87 2.01 12.24
C ALA A 313 -19.87 1.79 11.10
N THR A 314 -20.94 2.56 11.07
CA THR A 314 -21.74 2.81 9.87
C THR A 314 -21.73 4.29 9.56
N ILE A 315 -21.21 4.65 8.39
CA ILE A 315 -21.15 6.05 7.94
C ILE A 315 -22.30 6.30 6.97
N GLN A 316 -23.09 7.30 7.30
CA GLN A 316 -24.30 7.69 6.57
C GLN A 316 -23.99 8.76 5.52
N GLN A 317 -24.87 8.89 4.53
CA GLN A 317 -24.70 9.87 3.45
C GLN A 317 -24.65 11.32 3.94
N ASN A 318 -25.31 11.63 5.06
CA ASN A 318 -25.30 12.95 5.69
C ASN A 318 -24.04 13.22 6.56
N GLY A 319 -23.07 12.30 6.56
CA GLY A 319 -21.84 12.41 7.36
C GLY A 319 -22.00 12.03 8.83
N THR A 320 -23.18 11.53 9.26
CA THR A 320 -23.33 10.92 10.58
C THR A 320 -22.55 9.62 10.65
N ILE A 321 -21.78 9.45 11.74
CA ILE A 321 -20.99 8.25 12.02
C ILE A 321 -21.65 7.55 13.21
N ARG A 322 -22.23 6.38 12.99
CA ARG A 322 -22.78 5.54 14.07
C ARG A 322 -21.77 4.45 14.41
N VAL A 323 -21.38 4.34 15.66
CA VAL A 323 -20.39 3.37 16.13
C VAL A 323 -21.10 2.42 17.10
N GLY A 324 -21.44 1.23 16.63
CA GLY A 324 -21.92 0.15 17.49
C GLY A 324 -20.78 -0.36 18.37
N LEU A 325 -21.06 -0.57 19.65
CA LEU A 325 -20.12 -1.11 20.63
C LEU A 325 -20.53 -2.54 20.98
N PHE A 326 -19.62 -3.48 20.81
CA PHE A 326 -19.86 -4.90 21.00
C PHE A 326 -18.89 -5.46 22.03
N LYS A 327 -19.39 -6.28 22.94
CA LYS A 327 -18.57 -7.18 23.76
C LYS A 327 -18.35 -8.46 22.97
N GLU A 328 -17.08 -8.80 22.74
CA GLU A 328 -16.68 -10.02 22.07
C GLU A 328 -16.16 -11.03 23.10
N VAL A 329 -16.68 -12.25 23.08
CA VAL A 329 -16.23 -13.35 23.94
C VAL A 329 -16.05 -14.60 23.09
N TYR A 330 -14.86 -15.18 23.12
CA TYR A 330 -14.61 -16.48 22.51
C TYR A 330 -15.32 -17.59 23.28
N GLU A 331 -15.94 -18.53 22.57
CA GLU A 331 -16.65 -19.66 23.15
C GLU A 331 -15.73 -20.53 24.03
N LYS A 332 -14.45 -20.64 23.66
CA LYS A 332 -13.41 -21.31 24.44
C LYS A 332 -12.32 -20.32 24.83
N ASN A 333 -11.61 -20.57 25.94
CA ASN A 333 -10.49 -19.73 26.36
C ASN A 333 -9.39 -19.72 25.27
N PRO A 334 -9.09 -18.57 24.63
CA PRO A 334 -8.09 -18.47 23.55
C PRO A 334 -6.69 -18.92 23.95
N ASP A 335 -6.29 -18.76 25.22
CA ASP A 335 -4.98 -19.18 25.71
C ASP A 335 -4.77 -20.70 25.63
N THR A 336 -5.88 -21.45 25.61
CA THR A 336 -5.87 -22.93 25.60
C THR A 336 -6.34 -23.52 24.28
N ALA A 337 -7.31 -22.88 23.62
CA ALA A 337 -7.94 -23.39 22.41
C ALA A 337 -7.44 -22.70 21.14
N GLY A 338 -6.63 -21.65 21.27
CA GLY A 338 -6.27 -20.76 20.17
C GLY A 338 -7.46 -19.91 19.69
N TYR A 339 -7.18 -19.09 18.68
CA TYR A 339 -8.18 -18.25 18.00
C TYR A 339 -8.79 -18.95 16.78
N GLU A 340 -8.02 -19.81 16.13
CA GLU A 340 -8.47 -20.55 14.94
C GLU A 340 -9.59 -21.54 15.31
N ASN A 341 -10.71 -21.49 14.58
CA ASN A 341 -11.90 -22.30 14.84
C ASN A 341 -12.55 -22.10 16.23
N ASN A 342 -12.17 -21.05 16.95
CA ASN A 342 -12.82 -20.64 18.19
C ASN A 342 -13.92 -19.64 17.87
N LYS A 343 -15.17 -20.02 18.12
CA LYS A 343 -16.32 -19.19 17.74
C LYS A 343 -16.37 -17.93 18.60
N LEU A 344 -16.43 -16.78 17.95
CA LEU A 344 -16.61 -15.50 18.61
C LEU A 344 -18.11 -15.22 18.81
N GLN A 345 -18.50 -14.92 20.04
CA GLN A 345 -19.84 -14.48 20.39
C GLN A 345 -19.81 -12.96 20.62
N GLU A 346 -20.76 -12.27 20.00
CA GLU A 346 -20.83 -10.81 20.03
C GLU A 346 -22.15 -10.36 20.65
N SER A 347 -22.09 -9.45 21.62
CA SER A 347 -23.24 -8.80 22.25
C SER A 347 -23.15 -7.30 22.06
N LYS A 348 -24.19 -6.65 21.52
CA LYS A 348 -24.22 -5.19 21.41
C LYS A 348 -24.47 -4.59 22.79
N GLU A 349 -23.48 -3.84 23.29
CA GLU A 349 -23.52 -3.17 24.60
C GLU A 349 -23.96 -1.70 24.48
N GLY A 350 -23.82 -1.10 23.29
CA GLY A 350 -24.18 0.30 23.11
C GLY A 350 -23.95 0.83 21.70
N GLU A 351 -24.13 2.13 21.57
CA GLU A 351 -23.87 2.88 20.33
C GLU A 351 -23.45 4.30 20.66
N GLU A 352 -22.47 4.80 19.92
CA GLU A 352 -22.06 6.20 19.93
C GLU A 352 -22.38 6.83 18.58
N VAL A 353 -22.87 8.06 18.57
CA VAL A 353 -23.17 8.78 17.33
C VAL A 353 -22.31 10.03 17.28
N TYR A 354 -21.66 10.25 16.14
CA TYR A 354 -20.81 11.41 15.90
C TYR A 354 -21.25 12.16 14.65
N THR A 355 -20.98 13.46 14.62
CA THR A 355 -21.10 14.32 13.44
C THR A 355 -19.77 15.01 13.18
N ILE A 356 -19.50 15.34 11.91
CA ILE A 356 -18.32 16.11 11.52
C ILE A 356 -18.71 17.59 11.49
N SER A 357 -18.14 18.40 12.39
CA SER A 357 -18.38 19.85 12.43
C SER A 357 -17.86 20.57 11.17
N ALA A 358 -18.19 21.85 11.04
CA ALA A 358 -17.75 22.67 9.91
C ALA A 358 -16.23 22.92 9.90
N ASP A 359 -15.58 22.83 11.06
CA ASP A 359 -14.13 22.96 11.25
C ASP A 359 -13.40 21.60 11.30
N GLY A 360 -14.11 20.47 11.14
CA GLY A 360 -13.53 19.14 10.93
C GLY A 360 -13.45 18.25 12.17
N HIS A 361 -13.83 18.73 13.35
CA HIS A 361 -13.86 17.94 14.57
C HIS A 361 -14.99 16.90 14.59
N PHE A 362 -14.74 15.77 15.26
CA PHE A 362 -15.72 14.71 15.47
C PHE A 362 -16.49 14.94 16.77
N VAL A 363 -17.73 15.40 16.67
CA VAL A 363 -18.55 15.78 17.83
C VAL A 363 -19.49 14.63 18.20
N LYS A 364 -19.24 14.03 19.38
CA LYS A 364 -20.13 13.02 19.97
C LYS A 364 -21.48 13.64 20.32
N GLN A 365 -22.54 13.05 19.81
CA GLN A 365 -23.92 13.45 20.10
C GLN A 365 -24.34 12.87 21.45
N GLN A 366 -25.02 13.68 22.26
CA GLN A 366 -25.66 13.17 23.46
C GLN A 366 -26.82 12.24 23.08
N PRO A 367 -27.08 11.17 23.85
CA PRO A 367 -28.29 10.38 23.67
C PRO A 367 -29.48 11.32 23.75
N VAL A 368 -30.34 11.31 22.74
CA VAL A 368 -31.63 11.99 22.83
C VAL A 368 -32.40 11.24 23.91
N LEU A 369 -32.40 11.77 25.13
CA LEU A 369 -33.37 11.39 26.15
C LEU A 369 -34.72 11.73 25.53
N LEU A 370 -35.43 10.73 25.00
CA LEU A 370 -36.84 10.87 24.67
C LEU A 370 -37.51 11.27 25.98
N GLY A 371 -37.80 12.56 26.11
CA GLY A 371 -38.52 13.11 27.24
C GLY A 371 -39.76 12.26 27.44
N MET A 372 -39.89 11.71 28.65
CA MET A 372 -41.15 11.20 29.15
C MET A 372 -42.12 12.37 29.07
N ASN A 373 -42.96 12.39 28.02
CA ASN A 373 -44.13 13.26 27.98
C ASN A 373 -45.04 12.79 29.12
N GLY A 374 -45.02 13.56 30.22
CA GLY A 374 -45.95 13.44 31.33
C GLY A 374 -47.32 14.02 31.02
#